data_AF-A0A1W2GZN4-F1
#
_entry.id   AF-A0A1W2GZN4-F1
#
_cell.length_a   1.000
_cell.length_b   1.000
_cell.length_c   1.000
_cell.angle_alpha   90.00
_cell.angle_beta   90.00
_cell.angle_gamma   90.00
#
_symmetry.space_group_name_H-M   'P 1'
#
loop_
_entity.id
_entity.type
_entity.pdbx_description
1 polymer ?
#
loop_
_entity_poly.entity_id
_entity_poly.type
_entity_poly.pdbx_seq_one_letter_code
_entity_poly.pdbx_strand_id
1 'polypeptide(L)'
;MLFGNPKSIFHHAYDWNDLKNQRIIHDIIGKTPIFLVLSEDDLSFAAFKRESFQYFQIKEDTLHSDESKFNLAGKSFHSGTPSLEKINAYQEFWHSWRTFHPSTRIHN
;
A
#
# COMPACT_ATOMS: atom_id res chain seq x y z
N MET A 1 -10.81 -0.35 0.97
CA MET A 1 -9.81 -0.24 2.05
C MET A 1 -9.31 1.20 2.09
N LEU A 2 -9.27 1.85 3.25
CA LEU A 2 -8.94 3.27 3.38
C LEU A 2 -7.50 3.43 3.87
N PHE A 3 -6.73 4.20 3.12
CA PHE A 3 -5.36 4.55 3.41
C PHE A 3 -5.35 6.00 3.86
N GLY A 4 -4.84 6.21 5.07
CA GLY A 4 -4.66 7.53 5.63
C GLY A 4 -3.65 7.43 6.75
N ASN A 5 -2.58 8.21 6.64
CA ASN A 5 -1.87 8.62 7.83
C ASN A 5 -2.88 9.42 8.67
N PRO A 6 -3.12 9.10 9.96
CA PRO A 6 -4.08 9.84 10.79
C PRO A 6 -3.72 11.33 10.96
N LYS A 7 -2.53 11.77 10.52
CA LYS A 7 -2.10 13.16 10.46
C LYS A 7 -2.15 13.80 9.06
N SER A 8 -2.60 13.09 8.02
CA SER A 8 -2.68 13.58 6.62
C SER A 8 -4.14 13.83 6.22
N ILE A 9 -4.38 14.96 5.54
CA ILE A 9 -5.71 15.32 4.99
C ILE A 9 -6.07 14.58 3.70
N PHE A 10 -5.17 13.76 3.16
CA PHE A 10 -5.41 12.96 1.95
C PHE A 10 -5.71 11.51 2.33
N HIS A 11 -6.94 11.08 2.03
CA HIS A 11 -7.40 9.71 2.19
C HIS A 11 -7.57 9.09 0.81
N HIS A 12 -6.99 7.92 0.56
CA HIS A 12 -7.21 7.14 -0.67
C HIS A 12 -7.89 5.83 -0.33
N ALA A 13 -8.84 5.42 -1.17
CA ALA A 13 -9.51 4.14 -1.05
C ALA A 13 -9.11 3.24 -2.21
N TYR A 14 -8.73 2.00 -1.92
CA TYR A 14 -8.48 0.98 -2.94
C TYR A 14 -9.50 -0.14 -2.80
N ASP A 15 -9.96 -0.67 -3.94
CA ASP A 15 -10.80 -1.85 -3.98
C ASP A 15 -9.96 -3.09 -3.62
N TRP A 16 -10.54 -3.96 -2.80
CA TRP A 16 -9.85 -5.15 -2.33
C TRP A 16 -9.66 -6.18 -3.45
N ASN A 17 -10.65 -6.35 -4.32
CA ASN A 17 -10.56 -7.28 -5.44
C ASN A 17 -9.50 -6.84 -6.44
N ASP A 18 -9.35 -5.53 -6.67
CA ASP A 18 -8.27 -5.00 -7.51
C ASP A 18 -6.91 -5.37 -6.93
N LEU A 19 -6.73 -5.20 -5.61
CA LEU A 19 -5.51 -5.60 -4.94
C LEU A 19 -5.29 -7.12 -4.99
N LYS A 20 -6.33 -7.94 -4.82
CA LYS A 20 -6.22 -9.40 -4.97
C LYS A 20 -5.78 -9.81 -6.38
N ASN A 21 -6.33 -9.15 -7.39
CA ASN A 21 -6.03 -9.44 -8.80
C ASN A 21 -4.61 -9.03 -9.17
N GLN A 22 -4.18 -7.83 -8.75
CA GLN A 22 -2.87 -7.28 -9.12
C GLN A 22 -1.73 -7.71 -8.20
N ARG A 23 -2.04 -8.12 -6.96
CA ARG A 23 -1.12 -8.42 -5.85
C ARG A 23 -0.31 -7.22 -5.35
N ILE A 24 -0.01 -6.28 -6.23
CA ILE A 24 0.72 -5.05 -5.94
C ILE A 24 0.11 -3.91 -6.77
N ILE A 25 -0.09 -2.76 -6.14
CA ILE A 25 -0.58 -1.53 -6.77
C ILE A 25 0.44 -0.44 -6.49
N HIS A 26 0.92 0.25 -7.54
CA HIS A 26 1.75 1.44 -7.42
C HIS A 26 0.89 2.68 -7.58
N ASP A 27 1.05 3.65 -6.69
CA ASP A 27 0.25 4.88 -6.72
C ASP A 27 1.05 6.09 -6.22
N ILE A 28 0.47 7.28 -6.29
CA ILE A 28 1.02 8.53 -5.77
C ILE A 28 -0.07 9.23 -4.96
N ILE A 29 0.07 9.25 -3.63
CA ILE A 29 -0.84 9.98 -2.73
C ILE A 29 -0.28 11.38 -2.51
N GLY A 30 -0.93 12.39 -3.09
CA GLY A 30 -0.48 13.78 -3.05
C GLY A 30 0.83 13.97 -3.81
N LYS A 31 1.96 13.93 -3.10
CA LYS A 31 3.33 13.99 -3.68
C LYS A 31 4.21 12.82 -3.27
N THR A 32 3.63 11.82 -2.61
CA THR A 32 4.37 10.67 -2.08
C THR A 32 4.08 9.47 -2.96
N PRO A 33 5.06 8.98 -3.75
CA PRO A 33 4.93 7.71 -4.43
C PRO A 33 4.90 6.58 -3.41
N ILE A 34 3.97 5.66 -3.63
CA ILE A 34 3.74 4.52 -2.76
C ILE A 34 3.59 3.25 -3.58
N PHE A 35 3.62 2.13 -2.88
CA PHE A 35 2.98 0.93 -3.37
C PHE A 35 2.28 0.20 -2.23
N LEU A 36 1.20 -0.49 -2.58
CA LEU A 36 0.39 -1.35 -1.74
C LEU A 36 0.60 -2.78 -2.21
N VAL A 37 0.79 -3.71 -1.29
CA VAL A 37 1.03 -5.11 -1.58
C VAL A 37 0.18 -6.01 -0.69
N LEU A 38 -0.29 -7.12 -1.26
CA LEU A 38 -1.03 -8.18 -0.59
C LEU A 38 -0.15 -9.41 -0.43
N SER A 39 -0.21 -10.04 0.72
CA SER A 39 0.41 -11.35 0.94
C SER A 39 -0.22 -12.44 0.09
N GLU A 40 0.51 -13.53 -0.07
CA GLU A 40 0.09 -14.73 -0.79
C GLU A 40 -1.16 -15.36 -0.18
N ASP A 41 -1.33 -15.27 1.14
CA ASP A 41 -2.50 -15.80 1.86
C ASP A 41 -3.79 -14.99 1.67
N ASP A 42 -3.76 -13.87 0.93
CA ASP A 42 -4.85 -12.91 0.77
C ASP A 42 -5.35 -12.25 2.07
N LEU A 43 -4.67 -12.40 3.21
CA LEU A 43 -5.16 -11.92 4.51
C LEU A 43 -4.42 -10.68 5.01
N SER A 44 -3.15 -10.54 4.63
CA SER A 44 -2.30 -9.46 5.09
C SER A 44 -1.95 -8.52 3.95
N PHE A 45 -1.78 -7.25 4.28
CA PHE A 45 -1.35 -6.25 3.31
C PHE A 45 -0.42 -5.25 3.97
N ALA A 46 0.38 -4.58 3.16
CA ALA A 46 1.27 -3.53 3.61
C ALA A 46 1.37 -2.42 2.55
N ALA A 47 1.61 -1.20 3.01
CA ALA A 47 1.93 -0.08 2.13
C ALA A 47 3.29 0.48 2.50
N PHE A 48 4.05 0.88 1.49
CA PHE A 48 5.37 1.46 1.65
C PHE A 48 5.53 2.67 0.76
N LYS A 49 6.40 3.60 1.18
CA LYS A 49 6.91 4.63 0.27
C LYS A 49 7.91 4.01 -0.69
N ARG A 50 8.02 4.63 -1.86
CA ARG A 50 9.04 4.32 -2.86
C ARG A 50 9.53 5.61 -3.49
N GLU A 51 10.68 5.53 -4.15
CA GLU A 51 11.09 6.56 -5.09
C GLU A 51 10.23 6.48 -6.37
N SER A 52 10.03 7.61 -7.05
CA SER A 52 9.12 7.68 -8.22
C SER A 52 9.52 6.71 -9.35
N PHE A 53 10.82 6.51 -9.55
CA PHE A 53 11.38 5.62 -10.58
C PHE A 53 11.49 4.16 -10.13
N GLN A 54 11.30 3.88 -8.84
CA GLN A 54 11.46 2.54 -8.30
C GLN A 54 10.18 1.73 -8.51
N TYR A 55 10.32 0.53 -9.05
CA TYR A 55 9.24 -0.43 -9.22
C TYR A 55 9.49 -1.67 -8.37
N PHE A 56 8.39 -2.28 -7.95
CA PHE A 56 8.39 -3.48 -7.14
C PHE A 56 7.51 -4.53 -7.77
N GLN A 57 7.92 -5.79 -7.63
CA GLN A 57 7.15 -6.97 -7.96
C GLN A 57 7.06 -7.83 -6.71
N ILE A 58 5.98 -8.62 -6.58
CA ILE A 58 5.85 -9.58 -5.50
C ILE A 58 5.84 -11.00 -6.04
N LYS A 59 6.57 -11.89 -5.36
CA LYS A 59 6.54 -13.34 -5.56
C LYS A 59 6.76 -14.03 -4.21
N GLU A 60 5.86 -14.92 -3.81
CA GLU A 60 6.00 -15.74 -2.57
C GLU A 60 6.36 -14.87 -1.33
N ASP A 61 5.57 -13.81 -1.09
CA ASP A 61 5.78 -12.82 -0.02
C ASP A 61 7.14 -12.08 -0.01
N THR A 62 7.87 -12.18 -1.12
CA THR A 62 9.11 -11.45 -1.35
C THR A 62 8.86 -10.31 -2.32
N LEU A 63 9.21 -9.10 -1.88
CA LEU A 63 9.24 -7.90 -2.69
C LEU A 63 10.57 -7.85 -3.44
N HIS A 64 10.49 -7.77 -4.76
CA HIS A 64 11.62 -7.64 -5.66
C HIS A 64 11.65 -6.23 -6.23
N SER A 65 12.77 -5.54 -6.06
CA SER A 65 13.15 -4.38 -6.85
C SER A 65 14.35 -4.74 -7.72
N ASP A 66 14.75 -3.85 -8.62
CA ASP A 66 15.91 -4.06 -9.50
C ASP A 66 17.22 -4.30 -8.70
N GLU A 67 17.33 -3.70 -7.51
CA GLU A 67 18.56 -3.69 -6.73
C GLU A 67 18.52 -4.57 -5.47
N SER A 68 17.33 -4.88 -4.96
CA SER A 68 17.19 -5.49 -3.63
C SER A 68 15.90 -6.28 -3.46
N LYS A 69 15.93 -7.21 -2.51
CA LYS A 69 14.78 -8.00 -2.09
C LYS A 69 14.39 -7.63 -0.66
N PHE A 70 13.09 -7.57 -0.41
CA PHE A 70 12.54 -7.26 0.90
C PHE A 70 11.43 -8.24 1.26
N ASN A 71 11.19 -8.46 2.54
CA ASN A 71 10.00 -9.16 3.00
C ASN A 71 8.80 -8.20 3.12
N LEU A 72 7.61 -8.73 3.38
CA LEU A 72 6.39 -7.93 3.61
C LEU A 72 6.40 -7.05 4.88
N ALA A 73 7.42 -7.15 5.74
CA ALA A 73 7.66 -6.20 6.82
C ALA A 73 8.53 -5.01 6.36
N GLY A 74 8.96 -4.99 5.10
CA GLY A 74 9.84 -3.98 4.52
C GLY A 74 11.32 -4.17 4.84
N LYS A 75 11.72 -5.28 5.48
CA LYS A 75 13.13 -5.54 5.81
C LYS A 75 13.86 -6.12 4.61
N SER A 76 15.04 -5.57 4.32
CA SER A 76 15.92 -6.11 3.27
C SER A 76 16.50 -7.47 3.67
N PHE A 77 16.68 -8.35 2.69
CA PHE A 77 17.45 -9.59 2.83
C PHE A 77 18.97 -9.36 2.77
N HIS A 78 19.43 -8.20 2.33
CA HIS A 78 20.86 -7.87 2.23
C HIS A 78 21.31 -6.95 3.38
N SER A 79 22.41 -7.31 4.02
CA SER A 79 23.05 -6.51 5.05
C SER A 79 23.62 -5.23 4.44
N GLY A 80 23.07 -4.07 4.81
CA GLY A 80 23.52 -2.76 4.33
C GLY A 80 22.47 -2.00 3.51
N THR A 81 21.43 -2.68 3.02
CA THR A 81 20.29 -2.00 2.39
C THR A 81 19.30 -1.55 3.48
N PRO A 82 18.91 -0.26 3.53
CA PRO A 82 17.88 0.21 4.45
C PRO A 82 16.54 -0.51 4.25
N SER A 83 15.77 -0.64 5.33
CA SER A 83 14.38 -1.13 5.25
C SER A 83 13.48 -0.10 4.56
N LEU A 84 12.42 -0.58 3.91
CA LEU A 84 11.38 0.25 3.31
C LEU A 84 10.64 1.07 4.37
N GLU A 85 10.29 2.30 4.03
CA GLU A 85 9.49 3.16 4.92
C GLU A 85 8.01 2.74 4.85
N LYS A 86 7.50 2.14 5.93
CA LYS A 86 6.12 1.67 6.02
C LYS A 86 5.14 2.84 6.17
N ILE A 87 4.03 2.76 5.43
CA ILE A 87 2.90 3.68 5.54
C ILE A 87 1.80 3.00 6.33
N ASN A 88 1.22 3.74 7.28
CA ASN A 88 0.06 3.27 8.02
C ASN A 88 -1.14 3.13 7.08
N ALA A 89 -1.74 1.95 7.10
CA ALA A 89 -2.86 1.60 6.26
C ALA A 89 -3.81 0.69 7.04
N TYR A 90 -5.11 0.86 6.82
CA TYR A 90 -6.13 0.22 7.64
C TYR A 90 -7.20 -0.41 6.77
N GLN A 91 -7.57 -1.66 7.08
CA GLN A 91 -8.73 -2.29 6.48
C GLN A 91 -9.99 -1.77 7.14
N GLU A 92 -10.55 -0.70 6.58
CA GLU A 92 -11.86 -0.23 6.99
C GLU A 92 -12.91 -0.68 5.97
N PHE A 93 -13.96 -1.34 6.48
CA PHE A 93 -15.16 -1.60 5.72
C PHE A 93 -15.86 -0.26 5.45
N TRP A 94 -16.05 0.06 4.17
CA TRP A 94 -16.77 1.25 3.68
C TRP A 94 -18.11 1.50 4.39
N HIS A 95 -18.75 0.44 4.89
CA HIS A 95 -20.04 0.51 5.58
C HIS A 95 -20.05 1.34 6.88
N SER A 96 -18.90 1.63 7.53
CA SER A 96 -18.87 2.51 8.70
C SER A 96 -18.65 4.00 8.37
N TRP A 97 -18.15 4.34 7.18
CA TRP A 97 -17.74 5.72 6.87
C TRP A 97 -18.90 6.62 6.40
N ARG A 98 -19.92 6.04 5.74
CA ARG A 98 -21.12 6.80 5.28
C ARG A 98 -21.95 7.37 6.45
N THR A 99 -21.83 6.81 7.64
CA THR A 99 -22.53 7.30 8.83
C THR A 99 -21.86 8.56 9.42
N PHE A 100 -20.57 8.79 9.17
CA PHE A 100 -19.81 9.89 9.78
C PHE A 100 -19.44 11.05 8.83
N HIS A 101 -19.47 10.85 7.49
CA HIS A 101 -19.07 11.91 6.53
C HIS A 101 -19.99 11.96 5.28
N PRO A 102 -21.12 12.69 5.32
CA PRO A 102 -22.12 12.73 4.24
C PRO A 102 -21.71 13.53 2.98
N SER A 103 -20.53 14.16 2.94
CA SER A 103 -20.11 15.07 1.87
C SER A 103 -19.12 14.48 0.84
N THR A 104 -18.81 13.18 0.91
CA THR A 104 -17.87 12.56 -0.05
C THR A 104 -18.50 12.46 -1.44
N ARG A 105 -17.94 13.17 -2.44
CA ARG A 105 -18.29 13.04 -3.86
C ARG A 105 -17.52 11.89 -4.49
N ILE A 106 -18.26 11.01 -5.17
CA ILE A 106 -17.76 9.94 -6.04
C ILE A 106 -17.50 10.53 -7.43
N HIS A 107 -16.36 10.25 -8.04
CA HIS A 107 -16.13 10.52 -9.46
C HIS A 107 -16.36 9.21 -10.24
N ASN A 108 -17.11 9.30 -11.34
CA ASN A 108 -17.45 8.20 -12.24
C ASN A 108 -16.26 7.77 -13.09
#